data_AF-A0A7X0IJC1-F1
#
_entry.id   AF-A0A7X0IJC1-F1
#
_cell.length_a   1.000
_cell.length_b   1.000
_cell.length_c   1.000
_cell.angle_alpha   90.00
_cell.angle_beta   90.00
_cell.angle_gamma   90.00
#
_symmetry.space_group_name_H-M   'P 1'
#
loop_
_entity.id
_entity.type
_entity.pdbx_description
1 polymer ?
#
loop_
_entity_poly.entity_id
_entity_poly.type
_entity_poly.pdbx_seq_one_letter_code
_entity_poly.pdbx_strand_id
1 'polypeptide(L)'
;MTRRRLTVALAGLATLAVGLGAGLVAGLSVEHGPRPRQVRPIATVQPPRADPFGPLHPSPAPAPWEERYATELLLAHPVLGETVRGEYARSAGRRLRSAADLRVHTLIFRRHGCEAHRCLQVFIRFPGGEWLDVGRVVVDLTTETVRVLEW
;
A
#
# COMPACT_ATOMS: atom_id res chain seq x y z
N MET A 1 24.37 -39.01 6.95
CA MET A 1 23.20 -39.53 7.68
C MET A 1 23.56 -39.66 9.15
N THR A 2 23.15 -38.73 10.01
CA THR A 2 23.23 -38.94 11.46
C THR A 2 22.17 -38.08 12.15
N ARG A 3 21.06 -38.72 12.52
CA ARG A 3 19.96 -38.13 13.27
C ARG A 3 20.40 -37.98 14.73
N ARG A 4 20.26 -36.78 15.30
CA ARG A 4 20.14 -36.63 16.76
C ARG A 4 18.81 -35.95 17.05
N ARG A 5 17.86 -36.78 17.48
CA ARG A 5 16.67 -36.37 18.24
C ARG A 5 17.11 -36.27 19.69
N LEU A 6 16.76 -35.20 20.38
CA LEU A 6 16.70 -35.15 21.83
C LEU A 6 15.49 -34.33 22.26
N THR A 7 14.96 -34.75 23.39
CA THR A 7 13.56 -34.78 23.76
C THR A 7 13.27 -33.67 24.77
N VAL A 8 12.10 -33.04 24.62
CA VAL A 8 11.19 -32.49 25.64
C VAL A 8 11.75 -32.12 27.02
N ALA A 9 11.48 -30.87 27.43
CA ALA A 9 11.21 -30.55 28.83
C ALA A 9 10.02 -29.56 28.91
N LEU A 10 8.89 -30.07 29.39
CA LEU A 10 7.74 -29.34 29.89
C LEU A 10 8.05 -28.85 31.32
N ALA A 11 7.87 -27.55 31.55
CA ALA A 11 7.58 -26.93 32.85
C ALA A 11 7.15 -25.49 32.51
N GLY A 12 5.93 -25.02 32.75
CA GLY A 12 5.12 -25.21 33.94
C GLY A 12 5.15 -23.89 34.72
N LEU A 13 4.01 -23.19 34.80
CA LEU A 13 3.50 -22.39 35.93
C LEU A 13 2.48 -21.36 35.45
N ALA A 14 1.21 -21.76 35.59
CA ALA A 14 0.08 -20.86 35.65
C ALA A 14 0.15 -20.08 36.98
N THR A 15 -0.05 -18.76 36.93
CA THR A 15 -0.30 -17.96 38.13
C THR A 15 -1.62 -17.23 37.94
N LEU A 16 -2.65 -17.75 38.61
CA LEU A 16 -3.92 -17.08 38.86
C LEU A 16 -3.69 -16.00 39.93
N ALA A 17 -4.09 -14.77 39.65
CA ALA A 17 -4.27 -13.75 40.68
C ALA A 17 -5.66 -13.14 40.50
N VAL A 18 -6.60 -13.65 41.29
CA VAL A 18 -7.92 -13.07 41.55
C VAL A 18 -7.70 -11.89 42.50
N GLY A 19 -8.14 -10.69 42.09
CA GLY A 19 -8.16 -9.50 42.91
C GLY A 19 -9.52 -8.84 42.84
N LEU A 20 -10.44 -9.28 43.70
CA LEU A 20 -11.68 -8.59 44.04
C LEU A 20 -11.34 -7.39 44.94
N GLY A 21 -11.59 -6.18 44.44
CA GLY A 21 -11.48 -4.95 45.21
C GLY A 21 -12.70 -4.08 44.97
N ALA A 22 -13.73 -4.23 45.80
CA ALA A 22 -14.83 -3.29 45.93
C ALA A 22 -14.37 -2.14 46.84
N GLY A 23 -14.38 -0.91 46.33
CA GLY A 23 -14.03 0.29 47.07
C GLY A 23 -14.76 1.49 46.46
N LEU A 24 -15.81 1.92 47.13
CA LEU A 24 -16.73 2.99 46.74
C LEU A 24 -16.39 4.23 47.56
N VAL A 25 -15.83 5.29 46.96
CA VAL A 25 -15.97 6.66 47.51
C VAL A 25 -15.91 7.69 46.39
N ALA A 26 -16.88 8.60 46.44
CA ALA A 26 -17.11 9.71 45.54
C ALA A 26 -16.03 10.80 45.64
N GLY A 27 -15.74 11.41 44.49
CA GLY A 27 -14.91 12.60 44.36
C GLY A 27 -15.01 13.13 42.93
N LEU A 28 -16.13 13.79 42.60
CA LEU A 28 -16.32 14.47 41.31
C LEU A 28 -15.55 15.81 41.33
N SER A 29 -14.23 15.74 41.12
CA SER A 29 -13.46 16.90 40.67
C SER A 29 -13.58 16.98 39.15
N VAL A 30 -14.31 18.00 38.67
CA VAL A 30 -14.38 18.35 37.25
C VAL A 30 -13.07 19.01 36.85
N GLU A 31 -12.08 18.18 36.54
CA GLU A 31 -10.85 18.59 35.85
C GLU A 31 -11.22 18.98 34.41
N HIS A 32 -10.92 20.22 34.02
CA HIS A 32 -11.03 20.70 32.64
C HIS A 32 -9.94 20.05 31.78
N GLY A 33 -10.18 18.80 31.37
CA GLY A 33 -9.37 18.10 30.39
C GLY A 33 -9.37 18.82 29.03
N PRO A 34 -8.31 18.64 28.20
CA PRO A 34 -8.25 19.23 26.88
C PRO A 34 -9.46 18.80 26.06
N ARG A 35 -10.15 19.78 25.45
CA ARG A 35 -11.34 19.54 24.63
C ARG A 35 -11.06 18.40 23.64
N PRO A 36 -11.94 17.39 23.53
CA PRO A 36 -11.77 16.35 22.53
C PRO A 36 -11.67 17.03 21.17
N ARG A 37 -10.54 16.79 20.49
CA ARG A 37 -10.31 17.24 19.12
C ARG A 37 -11.47 16.68 18.31
N GLN A 38 -12.35 17.56 17.79
CA GLN A 38 -13.42 17.13 16.90
C GLN A 38 -12.78 16.38 15.74
N VAL A 39 -12.90 15.06 15.75
CA VAL A 39 -12.58 14.22 14.60
C VAL A 39 -13.62 14.60 13.57
N ARG A 40 -13.22 15.42 12.58
CA ARG A 40 -14.09 15.68 11.44
C ARG A 40 -14.47 14.31 10.87
N PRO A 41 -15.76 14.04 10.60
CA PRO A 41 -16.14 12.84 9.89
C PRO A 41 -15.23 12.72 8.67
N ILE A 42 -14.61 11.55 8.48
CA ILE A 42 -13.95 11.23 7.22
C ILE A 42 -15.01 11.52 6.16
N ALA A 43 -14.77 12.52 5.33
CA ALA A 43 -15.66 12.84 4.23
C ALA A 43 -15.88 11.52 3.49
N THR A 44 -17.13 11.04 3.47
CA THR A 44 -17.49 9.83 2.75
C THR A 44 -16.88 9.97 1.37
N VAL A 45 -15.89 9.14 1.05
CA VAL A 45 -15.24 9.15 -0.26
C VAL A 45 -16.37 8.94 -1.26
N GLN A 46 -16.74 10.00 -1.95
CA GLN A 46 -17.81 9.93 -2.93
C GLN A 46 -17.30 8.95 -4.00
N PRO A 47 -18.01 7.83 -4.27
CA PRO A 47 -17.57 6.92 -5.30
C PRO A 47 -17.40 7.71 -6.60
N PRO A 48 -16.40 7.37 -7.43
CA PRO A 48 -16.20 8.06 -8.70
C PRO A 48 -17.53 8.08 -9.44
N ARG A 49 -18.03 9.29 -9.73
CA ARG A 49 -19.25 9.44 -10.53
C ARG A 49 -19.01 8.74 -11.86
N ALA A 50 -19.99 7.96 -12.30
CA ALA A 50 -19.99 7.38 -13.64
C ALA A 50 -19.66 8.49 -14.66
N ASP A 51 -18.73 8.21 -15.56
CA ASP A 51 -18.22 9.17 -16.53
C ASP A 51 -19.40 9.71 -17.37
N PRO A 52 -19.74 11.02 -17.28
CA PRO A 52 -20.94 11.56 -17.92
C PRO A 52 -20.86 11.54 -19.46
N PHE A 53 -19.72 11.15 -20.02
CA PHE A 53 -19.42 11.24 -21.45
C PHE A 53 -19.48 9.89 -22.21
N GLY A 54 -19.87 8.80 -21.56
CA GLY A 54 -20.11 7.51 -22.21
C GLY A 54 -18.85 6.83 -22.80
N PRO A 55 -19.01 5.68 -23.46
CA PRO A 55 -17.90 4.81 -23.89
C PRO A 55 -17.03 5.37 -25.03
N LEU A 56 -17.38 6.53 -25.59
CA LEU A 56 -16.69 7.14 -26.73
C LEU A 56 -15.70 8.25 -26.34
N HIS A 57 -15.62 8.64 -25.06
CA HIS A 57 -14.61 9.58 -24.61
C HIS A 57 -13.30 8.84 -24.26
N PRO A 58 -12.16 9.19 -24.89
CA PRO A 58 -10.86 8.80 -24.39
C PRO A 58 -10.77 9.31 -22.96
N SER A 59 -10.53 8.41 -22.01
CA SER A 59 -10.33 8.82 -20.62
C SER A 59 -9.12 9.74 -20.61
N PRO A 60 -9.14 10.87 -19.88
CA PRO A 60 -8.06 11.84 -19.94
C PRO A 60 -6.75 11.17 -19.56
N ALA A 61 -5.66 11.64 -20.18
CA ALA A 61 -4.31 11.19 -19.87
C ALA A 61 -4.07 11.17 -18.34
N PRO A 62 -3.24 10.25 -17.83
CA PRO A 62 -2.95 10.17 -16.41
C PRO A 62 -2.46 11.52 -15.87
N ALA A 63 -3.05 11.96 -14.77
CA ALA A 63 -2.61 13.16 -14.08
C ALA A 63 -1.33 12.86 -13.28
N PRO A 64 -0.45 13.85 -13.02
CA PRO A 64 0.79 13.62 -12.28
C PRO A 64 0.60 13.00 -10.89
N TRP A 65 -0.52 13.31 -10.22
CA TRP A 65 -0.83 12.72 -8.92
C TRP A 65 -1.19 11.23 -9.02
N GLU A 66 -1.80 10.80 -10.13
CA GLU A 66 -2.13 9.39 -10.38
C GLU A 66 -0.87 8.58 -10.63
N GLU A 67 0.11 9.14 -11.37
CA GLU A 67 1.40 8.48 -11.58
C GLU A 67 2.14 8.29 -10.26
N ARG A 68 2.18 9.34 -9.43
CA ARG A 68 2.80 9.28 -8.11
C ARG A 68 2.10 8.24 -7.24
N TYR A 69 0.77 8.26 -7.20
CA TYR A 69 0.00 7.35 -6.36
C TYR A 69 0.14 5.89 -6.82
N ALA A 70 0.12 5.63 -8.13
CA ALA A 70 0.38 4.30 -8.69
C ALA A 70 1.77 3.79 -8.30
N THR A 71 2.77 4.68 -8.31
CA THR A 71 4.14 4.35 -7.91
C THR A 71 4.24 4.04 -6.42
N GLU A 72 3.53 4.78 -5.58
CA GLU A 72 3.45 4.51 -4.14
C GLU A 72 2.80 3.15 -3.87
N LEU A 73 1.71 2.80 -4.55
CA LEU A 73 1.07 1.48 -4.48
C LEU A 73 2.01 0.36 -4.94
N LEU A 74 2.73 0.54 -6.05
CA LEU A 74 3.72 -0.41 -6.54
C LEU A 74 4.87 -0.63 -5.54
N LEU A 75 5.37 0.44 -4.92
CA LEU A 75 6.42 0.33 -3.90
C LEU A 75 5.91 -0.28 -2.59
N ALA A 76 4.62 -0.12 -2.27
CA ALA A 76 3.99 -0.76 -1.12
C ALA A 76 3.74 -2.27 -1.35
N HIS A 77 3.64 -2.71 -2.60
CA HIS A 77 3.46 -4.13 -2.91
C HIS A 77 4.66 -4.96 -2.40
N PRO A 78 4.44 -6.05 -1.64
CA PRO A 78 5.51 -6.72 -0.89
C PRO A 78 6.60 -7.32 -1.76
N VAL A 79 6.25 -7.96 -2.88
CA VAL A 79 7.24 -8.59 -3.77
C VAL A 79 7.80 -7.56 -4.76
N LEU A 80 6.93 -6.95 -5.57
CA LEU A 80 7.33 -5.97 -6.58
C LEU A 80 8.05 -4.74 -6.02
N GLY A 81 7.64 -4.23 -4.84
CA GLY A 81 8.31 -3.11 -4.20
C GLY A 81 9.76 -3.43 -3.85
N GLU A 82 10.02 -4.63 -3.33
CA GLU A 82 11.39 -5.10 -3.07
C GLU A 82 12.18 -5.29 -4.37
N THR A 83 11.57 -5.84 -5.41
CA THR A 83 12.21 -5.94 -6.73
C THR A 83 12.62 -4.57 -7.26
N VAL A 84 11.71 -3.59 -7.22
CA VAL A 84 11.99 -2.21 -7.67
C VAL A 84 13.10 -1.57 -6.84
N ARG A 85 13.08 -1.73 -5.51
CA ARG A 85 14.15 -1.20 -4.63
C ARG A 85 15.50 -1.85 -4.93
N GLY A 86 15.51 -3.16 -5.20
CA GLY A 86 16.71 -3.93 -5.55
C GLY A 86 17.31 -3.49 -6.87
N GLU A 87 16.50 -3.41 -7.93
CA GLU A 87 16.94 -2.93 -9.25
C GLU A 87 17.40 -1.48 -9.20
N TYR A 88 16.67 -0.63 -8.48
CA TYR A 88 17.09 0.75 -8.26
C TYR A 88 18.46 0.83 -7.60
N ALA A 89 18.70 0.04 -6.54
CA ALA A 89 19.98 0.03 -5.85
C ALA A 89 21.13 -0.44 -6.75
N ARG A 90 20.88 -1.43 -7.61
CA ARG A 90 21.85 -1.90 -8.62
C ARG A 90 22.15 -0.82 -9.66
N SER A 91 21.11 -0.23 -10.25
CA SER A 91 21.25 0.71 -11.37
C SER A 91 21.73 2.10 -10.93
N ALA A 92 21.29 2.58 -9.76
CA ALA A 92 21.61 3.91 -9.24
C ALA A 92 22.77 3.94 -8.23
N GLY A 93 23.25 2.78 -7.78
CA GLY A 93 24.32 2.69 -6.77
C GLY A 93 23.93 3.23 -5.38
N ARG A 94 22.63 3.46 -5.12
CA ARG A 94 22.12 3.99 -3.86
C ARG A 94 20.73 3.45 -3.55
N ARG A 95 20.32 3.48 -2.28
CA ARG A 95 18.96 3.08 -1.89
C ARG A 95 17.91 4.04 -2.44
N LEU A 96 16.75 3.47 -2.80
CA LEU A 96 15.55 4.23 -3.15
C LEU A 96 14.95 4.85 -1.89
N ARG A 97 14.73 6.17 -1.88
CA ARG A 97 14.19 6.87 -0.69
C ARG A 97 12.68 7.06 -0.75
N SER A 98 12.15 7.28 -1.96
CA SER A 98 10.71 7.52 -2.18
C SER A 98 10.35 7.31 -3.64
N ALA A 99 9.05 7.33 -3.96
CA ALA A 99 8.56 7.32 -5.34
C ALA A 99 9.16 8.45 -6.20
N ALA A 100 9.50 9.60 -5.62
CA ALA A 100 10.06 10.74 -6.34
C ALA A 100 11.49 10.50 -6.87
N ASP A 101 12.18 9.45 -6.38
CA ASP A 101 13.49 9.06 -6.92
C ASP A 101 13.37 8.25 -8.23
N LEU A 102 12.16 7.80 -8.61
CA LEU A 102 11.89 7.03 -9.82
C LEU A 102 11.45 7.94 -10.96
N ARG A 103 11.90 7.63 -12.18
CA ARG A 103 11.30 8.18 -13.40
C ARG A 103 10.21 7.22 -13.84
N VAL A 104 8.99 7.70 -13.86
CA VAL A 104 7.80 6.89 -14.14
C VAL A 104 7.11 7.44 -15.37
N HIS A 105 6.68 6.55 -16.24
CA HIS A 105 5.74 6.83 -17.31
C HIS A 105 4.54 5.92 -17.15
N THR A 106 3.35 6.45 -17.41
CA THR A 106 2.12 5.68 -17.31
C THR A 106 1.27 5.77 -18.58
N LEU A 107 0.51 4.72 -18.83
CA LEU A 107 -0.52 4.67 -19.87
C LEU A 107 -1.83 4.17 -19.26
N ILE A 108 -2.96 4.61 -19.80
CA ILE A 108 -4.27 4.08 -19.39
C ILE A 108 -4.39 2.64 -19.88
N PHE A 109 -4.72 1.73 -18.97
CA PHE A 109 -4.92 0.32 -19.27
C PHE A 109 -6.40 -0.04 -19.14
N ARG A 110 -6.99 -0.71 -20.15
CA ARG A 110 -8.46 -0.94 -20.23
C ARG A 110 -8.87 -2.41 -20.39
N ARG A 111 -7.92 -3.35 -20.31
CA ARG A 111 -8.18 -4.79 -20.50
C ARG A 111 -8.02 -5.53 -19.18
N HIS A 112 -8.41 -6.80 -19.15
CA HIS A 112 -8.18 -7.72 -18.03
C HIS A 112 -8.76 -7.20 -16.70
N GLY A 113 -10.04 -6.81 -16.70
CA GLY A 113 -10.74 -6.32 -15.50
C GLY A 113 -10.45 -4.84 -15.21
N CYS A 114 -10.12 -4.05 -16.23
CA CYS A 114 -9.93 -2.59 -16.15
C CYS A 114 -10.95 -1.81 -16.98
N GLU A 115 -11.94 -2.48 -17.55
CA GLU A 115 -12.94 -1.88 -18.43
C GLU A 115 -13.79 -0.84 -17.69
N ALA A 116 -14.02 -1.04 -16.38
CA ALA A 116 -14.78 -0.15 -15.52
C ALA A 116 -13.92 0.60 -14.48
N HIS A 117 -12.61 0.35 -14.44
CA HIS A 117 -11.72 0.85 -13.40
C HIS A 117 -10.67 1.83 -13.96
N ARG A 118 -10.17 2.74 -13.13
CA ARG A 118 -9.05 3.63 -13.48
C ARG A 118 -7.73 2.88 -13.29
N CYS A 119 -7.31 2.11 -14.30
CA CYS A 119 -6.06 1.38 -14.28
C CYS A 119 -4.94 2.07 -15.08
N LEU A 120 -3.73 2.03 -14.55
CA LEU A 120 -2.51 2.51 -15.19
C LEU A 120 -1.54 1.34 -15.43
N GLN A 121 -1.02 1.24 -16.65
CA GLN A 121 0.20 0.49 -16.91
C GLN A 121 1.39 1.36 -16.52
N VAL A 122 2.24 0.86 -15.64
CA VAL A 122 3.37 1.61 -15.07
C VAL A 122 4.68 1.13 -15.70
N PHE A 123 5.48 2.08 -16.17
CA PHE A 123 6.83 1.86 -16.68
C PHE A 123 7.81 2.63 -15.81
N ILE A 124 8.78 1.93 -15.22
CA ILE A 124 9.83 2.55 -14.41
C ILE A 124 11.12 2.57 -15.22
N ARG A 125 11.73 3.75 -15.30
CA ARG A 125 13.06 3.95 -15.84
C ARG A 125 14.03 4.33 -14.73
N PHE A 126 15.14 3.62 -14.64
CA PHE A 126 16.19 3.88 -13.66
C PHE A 126 17.15 4.97 -14.16
N PRO A 127 17.93 5.62 -13.25
CA PRO A 127 18.90 6.64 -13.63
C PRO A 127 19.93 6.19 -14.68
N GLY A 128 20.29 4.90 -14.71
CA GLY A 128 21.16 4.31 -15.74
C GLY A 128 20.52 4.17 -17.13
N GLY A 129 19.24 4.52 -17.28
CA GLY A 129 18.50 4.47 -18.54
C GLY A 129 17.77 3.16 -18.79
N GLU A 130 18.07 2.11 -18.01
CA GLU A 130 17.40 0.81 -18.01
C GLU A 130 15.94 0.92 -17.56
N TRP A 131 15.11 0.03 -18.07
CA TRP A 131 13.71 -0.11 -17.67
C TRP A 131 13.57 -1.29 -16.71
N LEU A 132 12.58 -1.21 -15.82
CA LEU A 132 12.20 -2.36 -15.00
C LEU A 132 11.65 -3.48 -15.90
N ASP A 133 12.35 -4.62 -15.93
CA ASP A 133 12.00 -5.78 -16.75
C ASP A 133 11.34 -6.88 -15.90
N VAL A 134 10.08 -6.65 -15.51
CA VAL A 134 9.29 -7.60 -14.70
C VAL A 134 7.94 -7.94 -15.34
N GLY A 135 7.79 -7.69 -16.64
CA GLY A 135 6.53 -7.83 -17.35
C GLY A 135 5.67 -6.57 -17.34
N ARG A 136 4.38 -6.72 -17.64
CA ARG A 136 3.45 -5.59 -17.70
C ARG A 136 2.86 -5.32 -16.32
N VAL A 137 3.40 -4.35 -15.60
CA VAL A 137 2.86 -3.91 -14.31
C VAL A 137 1.62 -3.03 -14.53
N VAL A 138 0.48 -3.47 -14.00
CA VAL A 138 -0.79 -2.74 -14.01
C VAL A 138 -1.19 -2.43 -12.58
N VAL A 139 -1.49 -1.16 -12.32
CA VAL A 139 -2.01 -0.66 -11.05
C VAL A 139 -3.45 -0.22 -11.26
N ASP A 140 -4.36 -0.75 -10.46
CA ASP A 140 -5.75 -0.30 -10.41
C ASP A 140 -5.91 0.71 -9.27
N LEU A 141 -6.13 1.98 -9.62
CA LEU A 141 -6.29 3.06 -8.64
C LEU A 141 -7.65 3.01 -7.92
N THR A 142 -8.61 2.27 -8.46
CA THR A 142 -9.96 2.13 -7.90
C THR A 142 -9.95 1.17 -6.71
N THR A 143 -9.20 0.08 -6.84
CA THR A 143 -9.11 -0.99 -5.84
C THR A 143 -7.79 -1.02 -5.08
N GLU A 144 -6.87 -0.12 -5.43
CA GLU A 144 -5.51 -0.04 -4.88
C GLU A 144 -4.70 -1.35 -5.06
N THR A 145 -4.95 -2.07 -6.15
CA THR A 145 -4.28 -3.34 -6.44
C THR A 145 -3.18 -3.21 -7.48
N VAL A 146 -2.14 -4.02 -7.34
CA VAL A 146 -1.01 -4.08 -8.27
C VAL A 146 -0.90 -5.51 -8.80
N ARG A 147 -0.79 -5.65 -10.12
CA ARG A 147 -0.64 -6.96 -10.77
C ARG A 147 0.39 -6.91 -11.90
N VAL A 148 1.01 -8.05 -12.16
CA VAL A 148 1.86 -8.27 -13.33
C VAL A 148 1.06 -9.10 -14.32
N LEU A 149 1.00 -8.66 -15.57
CA LEU A 149 0.48 -9.45 -16.68
C LEU A 149 1.66 -10.01 -17.47
N GLU A 150 1.63 -11.32 -17.71
CA GLU A 150 2.54 -11.97 -18.65
C GLU A 150 2.20 -11.54 -20.08
N TRP A 151 3.20 -11.59 -20.96
CA TRP A 151 3.12 -11.13 -22.35
C TRP A 151 2.45 -12.14 -23.26
#